data_AF-A0A0M3KKD3-F1
#
_entry.id   AF-A0A0M3KKD3-F1
#
_cell.length_a   1.000
_cell.length_b   1.000
_cell.length_c   1.000
_cell.angle_alpha   90.00
_cell.angle_beta   90.00
_cell.angle_gamma   90.00
#
_symmetry.space_group_name_H-M   'P 1'
#
loop_
_entity.id
_entity.type
_entity.pdbx_description
1 polymer ?
#
loop_
_entity_poly.entity_id
_entity_poly.type
_entity_poly.pdbx_seq_one_letter_code
_entity_poly.pdbx_strand_id
1 'polypeptide(L)'
;MYIDMLNHPKYSEFDYSSIFSGFVAGAPCPIALCRRLVKELGMRDLQVCYGTTETSPVSYMSIRDDSPEDRIKSVGHIMDHLEVGISSYLQKLYS
;
A
#
# COMPACT_ATOMS: atom_id res chain seq x y z
N MET A 1 12.39 0.70 6.15
CA MET A 1 11.07 0.26 5.62
C MET A 1 10.92 -1.25 5.80
N TYR A 2 9.78 -1.87 5.48
CA TYR A 2 9.57 -3.31 5.75
C TYR A 2 10.61 -4.25 5.11
N ILE A 3 11.12 -3.90 3.92
CA ILE A 3 12.20 -4.66 3.28
C ILE A 3 13.44 -4.72 4.17
N ASP A 4 13.81 -3.61 4.80
CA ASP A 4 14.96 -3.54 5.70
C ASP A 4 14.73 -4.36 6.97
N MET A 5 13.50 -4.34 7.50
CA MET A 5 13.14 -5.18 8.64
C MET A 5 13.27 -6.66 8.28
N LEU A 6 12.67 -7.09 7.17
CA LEU A 6 12.71 -8.47 6.66
C LEU A 6 14.13 -8.95 6.31
N ASN A 7 15.06 -8.04 6.02
CA ASN A 7 16.44 -8.35 5.68
C ASN A 7 17.42 -8.04 6.83
N HIS A 8 16.92 -7.63 8.01
CA HIS A 8 17.78 -7.28 9.13
C HIS A 8 18.54 -8.54 9.61
N PRO A 9 19.87 -8.49 9.84
CA PRO A 9 20.66 -9.68 10.20
C PRO A 9 20.16 -10.39 11.46
N LYS A 10 19.52 -9.65 12.36
CA LYS A 10 18.95 -10.14 13.62
C LYS A 10 17.44 -10.42 13.55
N TYR A 11 16.85 -10.54 12.36
CA TYR A 11 15.40 -10.75 12.19
C TYR A 11 14.86 -11.83 13.13
N SER A 12 15.55 -12.97 13.23
CA SER A 12 15.15 -14.11 14.07
C SER A 12 15.25 -13.88 15.58
N GLU A 13 15.87 -12.79 16.04
CA GLU A 13 15.99 -12.47 17.47
C GLU A 13 14.77 -11.72 18.02
N PHE A 14 13.87 -11.23 17.16
CA PHE A 14 12.72 -10.41 17.56
C PHE A 14 11.40 -11.19 17.46
N ASP A 15 10.47 -10.87 18.36
CA ASP A 15 9.09 -11.36 18.30
C ASP A 15 8.21 -10.38 17.51
N TYR A 16 7.68 -10.84 16.38
CA TYR A 16 6.76 -10.08 15.52
C TYR A 16 5.30 -10.51 15.68
N SER A 17 4.97 -11.40 16.63
CA SER A 17 3.64 -11.98 16.79
C SER A 17 2.52 -10.96 17.04
N SER A 18 2.86 -9.75 17.50
CA SER A 18 1.94 -8.65 17.71
C SER A 18 1.64 -7.84 16.44
N ILE A 19 2.41 -8.01 15.37
CA ILE A 19 2.17 -7.34 14.09
C ILE A 19 1.07 -8.09 13.35
N PHE A 20 0.02 -7.37 12.96
CA PHE A 20 -1.09 -7.93 12.19
C PHE A 20 -1.55 -7.03 11.03
N SER A 21 -1.16 -5.75 11.02
CA SER A 21 -1.52 -4.75 10.02
C SER A 21 -0.34 -3.84 9.68
N GLY A 22 -0.51 -3.01 8.65
CA GLY A 22 0.38 -1.93 8.29
C GLY A 22 0.02 -1.32 6.94
N PHE A 23 0.79 -0.33 6.50
CA PHE A 23 0.52 0.42 5.28
C PHE A 23 1.68 0.35 4.31
N VAL A 24 1.38 0.08 3.04
CA VAL A 24 2.30 0.27 1.92
C VAL A 24 1.80 1.43 1.06
N ALA A 25 2.66 2.41 0.81
CA ALA A 25 2.33 3.64 0.11
C ALA A 25 3.54 4.21 -0.62
N GLY A 26 3.32 5.19 -1.49
CA GLY A 26 4.38 5.92 -2.19
C GLY A 26 5.05 5.16 -3.35
N ALA A 27 4.98 3.82 -3.35
CA ALA A 27 5.41 2.98 -4.46
C ALA A 27 4.52 1.72 -4.58
N PRO A 28 4.33 1.16 -5.79
CA PRO A 28 3.63 -0.11 -5.96
C PRO A 28 4.30 -1.24 -5.15
N CYS A 29 3.51 -2.04 -4.44
CA CYS A 29 4.01 -3.16 -3.65
C CYS A 29 4.22 -4.40 -4.55
N PRO A 30 5.45 -4.94 -4.67
CA PRO A 30 5.66 -6.18 -5.40
C PRO A 30 4.93 -7.35 -4.74
N ILE A 31 4.32 -8.24 -5.54
CA ILE A 31 3.62 -9.43 -5.02
C ILE A 31 4.50 -10.30 -4.12
N ALA A 32 5.79 -10.44 -4.46
CA ALA A 32 6.75 -11.19 -3.65
C ALA A 32 6.93 -10.56 -2.27
N LEU A 33 6.97 -9.22 -2.18
CA LEU A 33 7.07 -8.51 -0.92
C LEU A 33 5.79 -8.69 -0.10
N CYS A 34 4.61 -8.47 -0.69
CA CYS A 34 3.31 -8.66 -0.03
C CYS A 34 3.21 -10.04 0.64
N ARG A 35 3.56 -11.11 -0.10
CA ARG A 35 3.58 -12.49 0.42
C ARG A 35 4.51 -12.65 1.62
N ARG A 36 5.71 -12.04 1.58
CA ARG A 36 6.65 -12.06 2.70
C ARG A 36 6.09 -11.32 3.91
N LEU A 37 5.48 -10.14 3.73
CA LEU A 37 4.88 -9.39 4.83
C LEU A 37 3.76 -10.17 5.53
N VAL A 38 2.90 -10.84 4.76
CA VAL A 38 1.82 -11.66 5.33
C VAL A 38 2.37 -12.90 6.02
N LYS A 39 3.33 -13.60 5.40
CA LYS A 39 3.87 -14.87 5.89
C LYS A 39 4.84 -14.71 7.07
N GLU A 40 5.75 -13.75 6.99
CA GLU A 40 6.86 -13.59 7.93
C GLU A 40 6.52 -12.61 9.06
N LEU A 41 5.75 -11.55 8.78
CA LEU A 41 5.35 -10.53 9.78
C LEU A 41 3.88 -10.62 10.21
N GLY A 42 3.11 -11.59 9.71
CA GLY A 42 1.71 -11.77 10.11
C GLY A 42 0.75 -10.67 9.65
N MET A 43 1.16 -9.80 8.73
CA MET A 43 0.42 -8.60 8.29
C MET A 43 -0.81 -8.92 7.41
N ARG A 44 -1.78 -9.66 7.93
CA ARG A 44 -3.02 -10.06 7.23
C ARG A 44 -3.90 -8.85 6.90
N ASP A 45 -3.80 -7.79 7.69
CA ASP A 45 -4.53 -6.53 7.50
C ASP A 45 -3.66 -5.46 6.83
N LEU A 46 -2.66 -5.86 6.03
CA LEU A 46 -1.88 -4.94 5.20
C LEU A 46 -2.80 -4.18 4.24
N GLN A 47 -2.68 -2.87 4.18
CA GLN A 47 -3.44 -2.02 3.26
C GLN A 47 -2.52 -1.19 2.37
N VAL A 48 -2.98 -0.91 1.14
CA VAL A 48 -2.35 0.05 0.24
C VAL A 48 -2.96 1.41 0.46
N CYS A 49 -2.10 2.43 0.53
CA CYS A 49 -2.51 3.82 0.53
C CYS A 49 -1.89 4.55 -0.65
N TYR A 50 -2.64 5.48 -1.23
CA TYR A 50 -2.16 6.39 -2.26
C TYR A 50 -2.64 7.82 -1.96
N GLY A 51 -1.78 8.78 -2.24
CA GLY A 51 -2.01 10.19 -2.02
C GLY A 51 -0.70 10.95 -2.21
N THR A 52 -0.77 12.25 -1.97
CA THR A 52 0.40 13.13 -2.03
C THR A 52 0.44 13.99 -0.78
N THR A 53 1.59 14.56 -0.45
CA THR A 53 1.72 15.47 0.69
C THR A 53 0.73 16.63 0.61
N GLU A 54 0.50 17.16 -0.59
CA GLU A 54 -0.41 18.28 -0.89
C GLU A 54 -1.88 17.95 -0.61
N THR A 55 -2.24 16.67 -0.62
CA THR A 55 -3.60 16.19 -0.36
C THR A 55 -3.77 15.58 1.04
N SER A 56 -2.80 15.82 1.94
CA SER A 56 -2.75 15.28 3.31
C SER A 56 -2.77 13.75 3.35
N PRO A 57 -1.60 13.14 3.56
CA PRO A 57 -0.87 12.25 2.64
C PRO A 57 -1.61 11.05 2.01
N VAL A 58 -2.86 10.78 2.38
CA VAL A 58 -3.63 9.63 1.87
C VAL A 58 -5.00 10.10 1.39
N SER A 59 -5.28 9.85 0.11
CA SER A 59 -6.59 10.12 -0.50
C SER A 59 -7.32 8.84 -0.90
N TYR A 60 -6.57 7.75 -1.13
CA TYR A 60 -7.12 6.45 -1.51
C TYR A 60 -6.57 5.35 -0.61
N MET A 61 -7.40 4.37 -0.31
CA MET A 61 -7.04 3.20 0.49
C MET A 61 -7.72 1.92 -0.01
N SER A 62 -7.00 0.81 -0.03
CA SER A 62 -7.56 -0.51 -0.31
C SER A 62 -8.56 -0.94 0.76
N ILE A 63 -9.55 -1.78 0.42
CA ILE A 63 -10.52 -2.32 1.40
C ILE A 63 -9.88 -3.46 2.20
N ARG A 64 -10.00 -3.40 3.53
CA ARG A 64 -9.46 -4.42 4.44
C ARG A 64 -10.09 -5.80 4.26
N ASP A 65 -11.31 -5.93 3.76
CA ASP A 65 -11.96 -7.24 3.62
C ASP A 65 -11.47 -8.03 2.39
N ASP A 66 -10.83 -7.38 1.42
CA ASP A 66 -10.23 -8.06 0.27
C ASP A 66 -8.99 -8.87 0.68
N SER A 67 -8.54 -9.83 -0.13
CA SER A 67 -7.29 -10.55 0.16
C SER A 67 -6.07 -9.61 0.09
N PRO A 68 -5.00 -9.83 0.86
CA PRO A 68 -3.80 -8.98 0.79
C PRO A 68 -3.22 -8.85 -0.64
N GLU A 69 -3.30 -9.91 -1.44
CA GLU A 69 -2.82 -9.88 -2.84
C GLU A 69 -3.73 -9.06 -3.75
N ASP A 70 -5.03 -9.00 -3.48
CA ASP A 70 -5.97 -8.16 -4.23
C ASP A 70 -5.80 -6.68 -3.88
N ARG A 71 -5.57 -6.36 -2.60
CA ARG A 71 -5.34 -5.00 -2.12
C ARG A 71 -4.17 -4.31 -2.82
N ILE A 72 -3.14 -5.06 -3.24
CA ILE A 72 -1.96 -4.51 -3.93
C ILE A 72 -2.10 -4.30 -5.44
N LYS A 73 -3.23 -4.71 -6.04
CA LYS A 73 -3.45 -4.60 -7.50
C LYS A 73 -3.93 -3.21 -7.93
N SER A 74 -4.34 -2.36 -7.00
CA SER A 74 -4.81 -1.00 -7.26
C SER A 74 -4.40 -0.04 -6.14
N VAL A 75 -4.73 1.24 -6.31
CA VAL A 75 -4.58 2.26 -5.28
C VAL A 75 -5.73 2.27 -4.27
N GLY A 76 -6.74 1.41 -4.45
CA GLY A 76 -7.93 1.35 -3.62
C GLY A 76 -9.01 2.36 -4.00
N HIS A 77 -9.81 2.76 -3.02
CA HIS A 77 -10.98 3.62 -3.16
C HIS A 77 -10.72 4.98 -2.53
N ILE A 78 -11.38 6.02 -3.07
CA ILE A 78 -11.37 7.36 -2.48
C ILE A 78 -11.84 7.27 -1.02
N MET A 79 -11.14 7.96 -0.11
CA MET A 79 -11.51 7.98 1.31
C MET A 79 -12.75 8.84 1.56
N ASP A 80 -13.37 8.60 2.72
CA ASP A 80 -14.52 9.38 3.17
C ASP A 80 -14.22 10.89 3.14
N HIS A 81 -15.23 11.68 2.77
CA HIS A 81 -15.17 13.14 2.69
C HIS A 81 -14.23 13.70 1.62
N LEU A 82 -13.72 12.87 0.70
CA LEU A 82 -12.94 13.32 -0.46
C LEU A 82 -13.70 13.10 -1.78
N GLU A 83 -13.43 13.95 -2.76
CA GLU A 83 -13.94 13.82 -4.12
C GLU A 83 -12.78 13.66 -5.11
N VAL A 84 -13.00 12.88 -6.17
CA VAL A 84 -12.04 12.70 -7.27
C VAL A 84 -12.67 13.05 -8.60
N GLY A 85 -11.92 13.78 -9.43
CA GLY A 85 -12.20 13.96 -10.85
C GLY A 85 -11.05 13.42 -11.71
N ILE A 86 -11.38 12.72 -12.79
CA ILE A 86 -10.42 12.33 -13.83
C ILE A 86 -10.61 13.27 -15.01
N SER A 87 -9.58 14.03 -15.37
CA SER A 87 -9.60 14.93 -16.52
C SER A 87 -8.67 14.41 -17.61
N SER A 88 -9.17 14.29 -18.83
CA SER A 88 -8.35 13.97 -20.00
C SER A 88 -7.86 15.26 -20.66
N TYR A 89 -6.56 15.40 -20.83
CA TYR A 89 -6.00 16.45 -21.70
C TYR A 89 -5.73 15.85 -23.08
N LEU A 90 -6.54 16.20 -24.08
CA LEU A 90 -6.18 15.97 -25.47
C LEU A 90 -5.01 16.89 -25.78
N GLN A 91 -3.79 16.35 -25.87
CA GLN A 91 -2.70 17.05 -26.52
C GLN A 91 -3.18 17.41 -27.92
N LYS A 92 -3.51 18.69 -28.14
CA LYS A 92 -3.56 19.26 -29.48
C LYS A 92 -2.15 19.12 -30.03
N LEU A 93 -1.90 18.02 -30.73
CA LEU A 93 -0.78 17.90 -31.66
C LEU A 93 -0.95 19.06 -32.63
N TYR A 94 -0.14 20.09 -32.47
CA TYR A 94 -0.13 21.23 -33.35
C TYR A 94 0.32 20.78 -34.74
N SER A 95 -0.58 21.09 -35.68
CA SER A 95 -0.36 21.45 -37.08
C SER A 95 0.96 22.18 -37.35
#